data_AF-A0A6N9I5K0-F1
#
_entry.id   AF-A0A6N9I5K0-F1
#
_cell.length_a   1.000
_cell.length_b   1.000
_cell.length_c   1.000
_cell.angle_alpha   90.00
_cell.angle_beta   90.00
_cell.angle_gamma   90.00
#
_symmetry.space_group_name_H-M   'P 1'
#
loop_
_entity.id
_entity.type
_entity.pdbx_description
1 polymer ?
#
loop_
_entity_poly.entity_id
_entity_poly.type
_entity_poly.pdbx_seq_one_letter_code
_entity_poly.pdbx_strand_id
1 'polypeptide(L)'
;MKIVFRHLSYGLGVGSTVYLIYGLLPHADDPRYTPFEIASVLIVSMLIGLLSLIFQTDRISWPLQLLIHAVVTFGLIATMGIINRWFTLQTMFRSAFWSFLIVYVLVWAFLALDQLVTLRQINRRLKERR
;
A
#
# COMPACT_ATOMS: atom_id res chain seq x y z
N MET A 1 10.41 -12.77 -14.27
CA MET A 1 8.93 -12.78 -14.20
C MET A 1 8.38 -13.11 -12.81
N LYS A 2 8.87 -14.15 -12.11
CA LYS A 2 8.36 -14.53 -10.77
C LYS A 2 8.38 -13.41 -9.72
N ILE A 3 9.44 -12.59 -9.67
CA ILE A 3 9.56 -11.47 -8.71
C ILE A 3 8.54 -10.38 -8.97
N VAL A 4 8.41 -9.94 -10.24
CA VAL A 4 7.45 -8.91 -10.67
C VAL A 4 6.03 -9.33 -10.34
N PHE A 5 5.65 -10.57 -10.71
CA PHE A 5 4.32 -11.11 -10.42
C PHE A 5 4.03 -11.16 -8.91
N ARG A 6 5.00 -11.59 -8.10
CA ARG A 6 4.83 -11.60 -6.63
C ARG A 6 4.53 -10.22 -6.06
N HIS A 7 5.24 -9.19 -6.53
CA HIS A 7 5.06 -7.82 -6.06
C HIS A 7 3.70 -7.24 -6.51
N LEU A 8 3.28 -7.53 -7.74
CA LEU A 8 1.94 -7.19 -8.23
C LEU A 8 0.86 -7.80 -7.35
N SER A 9 0.92 -9.11 -7.11
CA SER A 9 -0.08 -9.82 -6.29
C SER A 9 -0.09 -9.33 -4.84
N TYR A 10 1.08 -8.99 -4.28
CA TYR A 10 1.17 -8.43 -2.94
C TYR A 10 0.52 -7.05 -2.84
N GLY A 11 0.87 -6.16 -3.79
CA GLY A 11 0.25 -4.83 -3.87
C GLY A 11 -1.25 -4.92 -4.05
N LEU A 12 -1.72 -5.78 -4.97
CA LEU A 12 -3.14 -6.05 -5.20
C LEU A 12 -3.84 -6.49 -3.90
N GLY A 13 -3.25 -7.43 -3.16
CA GLY A 13 -3.79 -7.94 -1.90
C GLY A 13 -3.91 -6.85 -0.83
N VAL A 14 -2.85 -6.09 -0.60
CA VAL A 14 -2.87 -4.99 0.39
C VAL A 14 -3.87 -3.92 0.00
N GLY A 15 -3.82 -3.42 -1.23
CA GLY A 15 -4.65 -2.30 -1.65
C GLY A 15 -6.14 -2.65 -1.75
N SER A 16 -6.49 -3.85 -2.24
CA SER A 16 -7.89 -4.32 -2.22
C SER A 16 -8.42 -4.47 -0.80
N THR A 17 -7.62 -5.03 0.11
CA THR A 17 -8.00 -5.19 1.52
C THR A 17 -8.23 -3.83 2.19
N VAL A 18 -7.31 -2.89 2.02
CA VAL A 18 -7.44 -1.53 2.56
C VAL A 18 -8.69 -0.84 2.01
N TYR A 19 -8.93 -0.95 0.71
CA TYR A 19 -10.10 -0.33 0.07
C TYR A 19 -11.43 -0.91 0.56
N LEU A 20 -11.51 -2.24 0.74
CA LEU A 20 -12.68 -2.89 1.30
C LEU A 20 -12.89 -2.53 2.78
N ILE A 21 -11.81 -2.46 3.58
CA ILE A 21 -11.89 -2.02 4.97
C ILE A 21 -12.38 -0.59 5.06
N TYR A 22 -11.83 0.31 4.24
CA TYR A 22 -12.32 1.68 4.14
C TYR A 22 -13.82 1.68 3.87
N GLY A 23 -14.26 0.83 2.95
CA GLY A 23 -15.66 0.72 2.61
C GLY A 23 -16.62 0.21 3.68
N LEU A 24 -16.10 -0.48 4.70
CA LEU A 24 -16.88 -0.93 5.85
C LEU A 24 -17.06 0.16 6.93
N LEU A 25 -16.30 1.25 6.86
CA LEU A 25 -16.41 2.32 7.85
C LEU A 25 -17.68 3.16 7.61
N PRO A 26 -18.28 3.78 8.65
CA PRO A 26 -19.40 4.69 8.47
C PRO A 26 -18.96 5.95 7.70
N HIS A 27 -19.69 6.29 6.64
CA HIS A 27 -19.46 7.51 5.85
C HIS A 27 -20.72 8.37 5.87
N ALA A 28 -20.53 9.69 5.92
CA ALA A 28 -21.63 10.65 5.83
C ALA A 28 -22.30 10.63 4.44
N ASP A 29 -21.53 10.26 3.43
CA ASP A 29 -21.98 10.08 2.05
C ASP A 29 -21.93 8.59 1.68
N ASP A 30 -22.95 8.10 0.97
CA ASP A 30 -23.03 6.70 0.55
C ASP A 30 -21.86 6.35 -0.40
N PRO A 31 -20.92 5.46 -0.02
CA PRO A 31 -19.73 5.21 -0.81
C PRO A 31 -20.08 4.60 -2.17
N ARG A 32 -19.68 5.28 -3.25
CA ARG A 32 -20.00 4.88 -4.63
C ARG A 32 -19.01 3.84 -5.17
N TYR A 33 -19.29 2.56 -4.98
CA TYR A 33 -18.51 1.48 -5.61
C TYR A 33 -18.85 1.32 -7.09
N THR A 34 -18.21 2.09 -7.95
CA THR A 34 -18.33 1.88 -9.41
C THR A 34 -17.30 0.85 -9.91
N PRO A 35 -17.58 0.10 -10.98
CA PRO A 35 -16.60 -0.80 -11.59
C PRO A 35 -15.31 -0.10 -11.99
N PHE A 36 -15.41 1.16 -12.45
CA PHE A 36 -14.26 1.99 -12.79
C PHE A 36 -13.40 2.30 -11.56
N GLU A 37 -14.02 2.67 -10.44
CA GLU A 37 -13.33 2.93 -9.19
C GLU A 37 -12.60 1.69 -8.68
N ILE A 38 -13.28 0.54 -8.65
CA ILE A 38 -12.67 -0.73 -8.26
C ILE A 38 -11.47 -1.04 -9.16
N ALA A 39 -11.62 -0.96 -10.48
CA ALA A 39 -10.53 -1.22 -11.42
C ALA A 39 -9.33 -0.29 -11.21
N SER A 40 -9.60 1.01 -10.99
CA SER A 40 -8.55 2.00 -10.73
C SER A 40 -7.76 1.69 -9.45
N VAL A 41 -8.44 1.29 -8.37
CA VAL A 41 -7.82 0.89 -7.11
C VAL A 41 -6.94 -0.32 -7.32
N LEU A 42 -7.44 -1.36 -8.00
CA LEU A 42 -6.65 -2.58 -8.25
C LEU A 42 -5.39 -2.30 -9.08
N ILE A 43 -5.50 -1.48 -10.13
CA ILE A 43 -4.37 -1.10 -10.98
C ILE A 43 -3.33 -0.30 -10.16
N VAL A 44 -3.76 0.72 -9.42
CA VAL A 44 -2.87 1.54 -8.59
C VAL A 44 -2.20 0.70 -7.51
N SER A 45 -2.94 -0.22 -6.88
CA SER A 45 -2.41 -1.15 -5.88
C SER A 45 -1.30 -2.04 -6.45
N MET A 46 -1.47 -2.54 -7.66
CA MET A 46 -0.44 -3.28 -8.39
C MET A 46 0.80 -2.42 -8.69
N LEU A 47 0.60 -1.17 -9.14
CA LEU A 47 1.70 -0.23 -9.39
C LEU A 47 2.48 0.08 -8.11
N ILE A 48 1.80 0.25 -6.98
CA ILE A 48 2.43 0.43 -5.66
C ILE A 48 3.21 -0.84 -5.27
N GLY A 49 2.64 -2.02 -5.51
CA GLY A 49 3.36 -3.29 -5.31
C GLY A 49 4.67 -3.35 -6.10
N LEU A 50 4.66 -2.92 -7.37
CA LEU A 50 5.87 -2.81 -8.19
C LEU A 50 6.83 -1.75 -7.68
N LEU A 51 6.34 -0.61 -7.18
CA LEU A 51 7.16 0.44 -6.60
C LEU A 51 8.01 -0.08 -5.43
N SER A 52 7.51 -1.07 -4.67
CA SER A 52 8.27 -1.74 -3.60
C SER A 52 9.57 -2.40 -4.07
N LEU A 53 9.77 -2.61 -5.39
CA LEU A 53 11.06 -3.05 -5.93
C LEU A 53 12.19 -2.05 -5.66
N ILE A 54 11.86 -0.78 -5.35
CA ILE A 54 12.85 0.21 -4.93
C ILE A 54 13.65 -0.24 -3.69
N PHE A 55 13.06 -1.07 -2.83
CA PHE A 55 13.74 -1.59 -1.64
C PHE A 55 14.77 -2.68 -1.93
N GLN A 56 14.90 -3.12 -3.19
CA GLN A 56 15.91 -4.10 -3.60
C GLN A 56 17.17 -3.43 -4.19
N THR A 57 17.20 -2.10 -4.27
CA THR A 57 18.37 -1.39 -4.78
C THR A 57 19.36 -1.07 -3.67
N ASP A 58 20.65 -1.27 -3.92
CA ASP A 58 21.71 -0.84 -2.99
C ASP A 58 22.24 0.57 -3.32
N ARG A 59 21.68 1.23 -4.35
CA ARG A 59 22.18 2.51 -4.87
C ARG A 59 21.92 3.71 -3.96
N ILE A 60 20.91 3.62 -3.11
CA ILE A 60 20.45 4.72 -2.25
C ILE A 60 20.18 4.19 -0.85
N SER A 61 20.34 5.05 0.16
CA SER A 61 20.09 4.68 1.56
C SER A 61 18.63 4.24 1.80
N TRP A 62 18.42 3.32 2.73
CA TRP A 62 17.08 2.82 3.08
C TRP A 62 16.07 3.93 3.45
N PRO A 63 16.43 4.97 4.24
CA PRO A 63 15.50 6.07 4.53
C PRO A 63 15.08 6.84 3.27
N LEU A 64 16.00 7.00 2.31
CA LEU A 64 15.69 7.66 1.04
C LEU A 64 14.78 6.79 0.16
N GLN A 65 14.96 5.48 0.14
CA GLN A 65 14.05 4.55 -0.53
C GLN A 65 12.64 4.64 0.04
N LEU A 66 12.54 4.66 1.37
CA LEU A 66 11.26 4.79 2.07
C LEU A 66 10.57 6.10 1.75
N LEU A 67 11.31 7.22 1.78
CA LEU A 67 10.79 8.54 1.43
C LEU A 67 10.28 8.57 -0.02
N ILE A 68 11.08 8.09 -0.97
CA ILE A 68 10.68 8.04 -2.39
C ILE A 68 9.44 7.16 -2.56
N HIS A 69 9.43 5.98 -1.93
CA HIS A 69 8.27 5.10 -1.98
C HIS A 69 7.03 5.80 -1.44
N ALA A 70 7.11 6.47 -0.28
CA ALA A 70 5.98 7.17 0.32
C ALA A 70 5.45 8.29 -0.58
N VAL A 71 6.34 9.13 -1.13
CA VAL A 71 5.98 10.25 -2.00
C VAL A 71 5.32 9.76 -3.29
N VAL A 72 5.91 8.75 -3.96
CA VAL A 72 5.35 8.22 -5.21
C VAL A 72 4.03 7.48 -4.96
N THR A 73 3.92 6.73 -3.86
CA THR A 73 2.66 6.07 -3.45
C THR A 73 1.56 7.11 -3.22
N PHE A 74 1.86 8.19 -2.49
CA PHE A 74 0.92 9.28 -2.27
C PHE A 74 0.50 9.92 -3.59
N GLY A 75 1.44 10.18 -4.51
CA GLY A 75 1.14 10.71 -5.83
C GLY A 75 0.21 9.82 -6.65
N LEU A 76 0.41 8.50 -6.62
CA LEU A 76 -0.46 7.53 -7.30
C LEU A 76 -1.88 7.54 -6.71
N ILE A 77 -2.01 7.48 -5.38
CA ILE A 77 -3.31 7.50 -4.70
C ILE A 77 -4.02 8.84 -4.90
N ALA A 78 -3.28 9.95 -4.83
CA ALA A 78 -3.80 11.30 -5.07
C ALA A 78 -4.35 11.43 -6.48
N THR A 79 -3.59 10.99 -7.49
CA THR A 79 -4.01 11.02 -8.90
C THR A 79 -5.26 10.18 -9.10
N MET A 80 -5.29 8.97 -8.55
CA MET A 80 -6.45 8.08 -8.60
C MET A 80 -7.68 8.68 -7.93
N GLY A 81 -7.52 9.27 -6.73
CA GLY A 81 -8.61 9.92 -6.01
C GLY A 81 -9.20 11.12 -6.74
N ILE A 82 -8.36 11.91 -7.44
CA ILE A 82 -8.84 12.99 -8.31
C ILE A 82 -9.63 12.43 -9.50
N ILE A 83 -9.14 11.37 -10.15
CA ILE A 83 -9.81 10.71 -11.28
C ILE A 83 -11.17 10.13 -10.87
N ASN A 84 -11.24 9.50 -9.70
CA ASN A 84 -12.49 8.95 -9.13
C ASN A 84 -13.37 10.00 -8.45
N ARG A 85 -12.96 11.28 -8.46
CA ARG A 85 -13.69 12.40 -7.84
C ARG A 85 -13.89 12.26 -6.33
N TRP A 86 -13.01 11.54 -5.64
CA TRP A 86 -12.99 11.47 -4.17
C TRP A 86 -12.67 12.82 -3.53
N PHE A 87 -11.86 13.63 -4.22
CA PHE A 87 -11.49 14.99 -3.82
C PHE A 87 -10.97 15.76 -5.03
N THR A 88 -10.86 17.09 -4.90
CA THR A 88 -10.20 17.95 -5.88
C THR A 88 -8.74 18.19 -5.52
N LEU A 89 -7.95 18.74 -6.45
CA LEU A 89 -6.56 19.12 -6.18
C LEU A 89 -6.43 20.08 -4.98
N GLN A 90 -7.42 20.97 -4.80
CA GLN A 90 -7.44 21.95 -3.71
C GLN A 90 -7.72 21.29 -2.35
N THR A 91 -8.56 20.26 -2.31
CA THR A 91 -8.93 19.56 -1.07
C THR A 91 -8.06 18.35 -0.77
N MET A 92 -7.18 17.95 -1.71
CA MET A 92 -6.34 16.76 -1.63
C MET A 92 -5.56 16.66 -0.32
N PHE A 93 -4.87 17.73 0.10
CA PHE A 93 -4.10 17.68 1.34
C PHE A 93 -4.98 17.55 2.58
N ARG A 94 -6.18 18.14 2.57
CA ARG A 94 -7.11 18.04 3.71
C ARG A 94 -7.76 16.66 3.78
N SER A 95 -8.16 16.10 2.64
CA SER A 95 -8.95 14.87 2.57
C SER A 95 -8.10 13.60 2.46
N ALA A 96 -7.00 13.62 1.72
CA ALA A 96 -6.22 12.43 1.39
C ALA A 96 -4.97 12.25 2.24
N PHE A 97 -4.29 13.34 2.63
CA PHE A 97 -2.98 13.26 3.29
C PHE A 97 -3.02 12.50 4.62
N TRP A 98 -3.97 12.84 5.50
CA TRP A 98 -4.07 12.21 6.81
C TRP A 98 -4.47 10.74 6.71
N SER A 99 -5.49 10.44 5.90
CA SER A 99 -5.93 9.07 5.63
C SER A 99 -4.79 8.23 5.04
N PHE A 100 -4.05 8.79 4.09
CA PHE A 100 -2.86 8.16 3.52
C PHE A 100 -1.80 7.88 4.59
N LEU A 101 -1.45 8.88 5.40
CA LEU A 101 -0.40 8.74 6.41
C LEU A 101 -0.73 7.64 7.41
N ILE A 102 -1.98 7.60 7.89
CA ILE A 102 -2.45 6.57 8.84
C ILE A 102 -2.38 5.18 8.19
N VAL A 103 -2.98 5.02 7.00
CA VAL A 103 -2.97 3.74 6.28
C VAL A 103 -1.55 3.28 5.97
N TYR A 104 -0.68 4.19 5.53
CA TYR A 104 0.70 3.89 5.18
C TYR A 104 1.48 3.38 6.40
N VAL A 105 1.36 4.05 7.55
CA VAL A 105 1.97 3.62 8.81
C VAL A 105 1.42 2.26 9.26
N LEU A 106 0.10 2.06 9.18
CA LEU A 106 -0.54 0.80 9.56
C LEU A 106 -0.08 -0.37 8.69
N VAL A 107 -0.01 -0.18 7.37
CA VAL A 107 0.51 -1.18 6.44
C VAL A 107 1.95 -1.51 6.80
N TRP A 108 2.83 -0.52 6.96
CA TRP A 108 4.22 -0.77 7.36
C TRP A 108 4.35 -1.49 8.70
N ALA A 109 3.54 -1.13 9.69
CA ALA A 109 3.52 -1.82 10.97
C ALA A 109 3.12 -3.29 10.80
N PHE A 110 2.09 -3.58 10.00
CA PHE A 110 1.67 -4.94 9.69
C PHE A 110 2.78 -5.74 8.98
N LEU A 111 3.45 -5.14 7.99
CA LEU A 111 4.59 -5.76 7.30
C LEU A 111 5.74 -6.07 8.25
N ALA A 112 6.06 -5.14 9.16
CA ALA A 112 7.12 -5.34 10.15
C ALA A 112 6.76 -6.48 11.11
N LEU A 113 5.50 -6.58 11.54
CA LEU A 113 5.03 -7.68 12.39
C LEU A 113 5.09 -9.03 11.67
N ASP A 114 4.65 -9.09 10.41
CA ASP A 114 4.72 -10.31 9.60
C ASP A 114 6.17 -10.81 9.43
N GLN A 115 7.10 -9.87 9.18
CA GLN A 115 8.53 -10.17 9.11
C GLN A 115 9.07 -10.70 10.45
N LEU A 116 8.71 -10.08 11.58
CA LEU A 116 9.14 -10.52 12.91
C LEU A 116 8.62 -11.93 13.23
N VAL A 117 7.37 -12.24 12.89
CA VAL A 117 6.78 -13.57 13.09
C VAL A 117 7.52 -14.60 12.23
N THR A 118 7.74 -14.29 10.95
CA THR A 118 8.46 -15.16 10.01
C THR A 118 9.88 -15.46 10.51
N LEU A 119 10.62 -14.44 10.96
CA LEU A 119 11.97 -14.60 11.54
C LEU A 119 11.96 -15.52 12.76
N ARG A 120 11.00 -15.34 13.68
CA ARG A 120 10.85 -16.21 14.87
C ARG A 120 10.58 -17.67 14.47
N GLN A 121 9.73 -17.90 13.47
CA GLN A 121 9.43 -19.25 12.98
C GLN A 121 10.65 -19.93 12.36
N ILE A 122 11.45 -19.21 11.57
CA ILE A 122 12.70 -19.70 10.99
C ILE A 122 13.68 -20.09 12.10
N ASN A 123 13.90 -19.20 13.07
CA ASN A 123 14.81 -19.45 14.19
C ASN A 123 14.38 -20.65 15.04
N ARG A 124 13.08 -20.83 15.27
CA ARG A 124 12.55 -22.01 15.98
C ARG A 124 12.89 -23.31 15.24
N ARG A 125 12.64 -23.36 13.92
CA ARG A 125 12.94 -24.55 13.10
C ARG A 125 14.43 -24.86 13.02
N LEU A 126 15.29 -23.83 13.03
CA LEU A 126 16.74 -24.02 13.08
C LEU A 126 17.20 -24.60 14.42
N LYS A 127 16.58 -24.16 15.52
CA LYS A 127 16.86 -24.67 16.87
C LYS A 127 16.39 -26.11 17.07
N GLU A 128 15.28 -26.51 16.45
CA GLU A 128 14.73 -27.89 16.50
C GLU A 128 15.53 -28.90 15.66
N ARG A 129 16.33 -28.42 14.70
CA ARG A 129 17.17 -29.27 13.82
C ARG A 129 18.60 -29.47 14.34
N ARG A 130 18.94 -28.88 15.49
CA ARG A 130 20.25 -28.96 16.12
C ARG A 130 20.12 -29.67 17.46
#